data_AF-Q03D15-F1
#
_entry.id   AF-Q03D15-F1
#
_cell.length_a   1.000
_cell.length_b   1.000
_cell.length_c   1.000
_cell.angle_alpha   90.00
_cell.angle_beta   90.00
_cell.angle_gamma   90.00
#
_symmetry.space_group_name_H-M   'P 1'
#
loop_
_entity.id
_entity.type
_entity.pdbx_description
1 polymer ?
#
loop_
_entity_poly.entity_id
_entity_poly.type
_entity_poly.pdbx_seq_one_letter_code
_entity_poly.pdbx_strand_id
1 'polypeptide(L)'
;MKYPNETSGTADYTVIKGLVTSNGDTGHDSIALDTATQLTAEDVKHFRDYGFSIVGRYLTGTVGTDYKPKNLTSTEIKTILDGGMKFFPIYEDGGYVESYFTASQGQKDAQTAIKTALDLELPAGTVIYFAVDVDFQDGDIDGTVIPYIKAIQNILSQSIYKTGIYGTRNVCLHAERVGIGFSFVANMSYGWSGNLGFKMPDNWAFDQFVEYPIYGIDIDQTASSGLDKGISGVAQTTPEVQTGYLANQLLSVFPDYHNLFGTINWTVSAPEQHLSTPIADYYITLEDKWIATVVDDKTGTLTIQDAKMLNQTADVMKQFESAMSSYDIGDLSGAFNKLAPMIGNGAIKAGLAIRDGMVGFKIAIEGSFESSTSSSSVEGKYTLTLETYIHRDQVPKNAYDPVYQPVTEPNPVFAVDLGKVATTVVIGLLVSSMLPEVGGGAALVELFNVVKTIFAVA
;
A
#
# COMPACT_ATOMS: atom_id res chain seq x y z
N MET A 1 20.32 20.15 11.84
CA MET A 1 20.63 21.58 12.05
C MET A 1 21.62 22.15 11.03
N LYS A 2 21.16 23.10 10.21
CA LYS A 2 22.01 23.98 9.39
C LYS A 2 22.22 25.28 10.18
N TYR A 3 23.46 25.63 10.53
CA TYR A 3 23.71 26.78 11.41
C TYR A 3 23.94 28.06 10.59
N PRO A 4 23.53 29.24 11.09
CA PRO A 4 23.71 30.50 10.37
C PRO A 4 25.20 30.88 10.13
N ASN A 5 26.13 30.24 10.84
CA ASN A 5 27.55 30.58 10.86
C ASN A 5 28.48 29.49 10.27
N GLU A 6 28.04 28.69 9.29
CA GLU A 6 28.83 27.56 8.76
C GLU A 6 30.23 27.93 8.26
N THR A 7 30.46 29.21 7.94
CA THR A 7 31.74 29.74 7.44
C THR A 7 32.56 30.52 8.47
N SER A 8 32.09 30.69 9.71
CA SER A 8 32.75 31.59 10.68
C SER A 8 34.06 31.05 11.25
N GLY A 9 34.32 29.75 11.11
CA GLY A 9 35.46 29.06 11.73
C GLY A 9 35.45 29.11 13.27
N THR A 10 34.39 29.64 13.89
CA THR A 10 34.26 29.88 15.32
C THR A 10 33.18 28.96 15.89
N ALA A 11 33.54 28.17 16.90
CA ALA A 11 32.57 27.39 17.68
C ALA A 11 31.87 28.31 18.69
N ASP A 12 30.85 29.03 18.24
CA ASP A 12 30.04 29.91 19.08
C ASP A 12 29.02 29.12 19.95
N TYR A 13 28.21 29.84 20.73
CA TYR A 13 27.20 29.25 21.61
C TYR A 13 26.28 28.26 20.88
N THR A 14 25.78 28.66 19.71
CA THR A 14 24.84 27.88 18.90
C THR A 14 25.51 26.61 18.39
N VAL A 15 26.75 26.71 17.89
CA VAL A 15 27.54 25.53 17.47
C VAL A 15 27.81 24.59 18.64
N ILE A 16 28.24 25.10 19.79
CA ILE A 16 28.53 24.28 20.99
C ILE A 16 27.26 23.59 21.48
N LYS A 17 26.14 24.31 21.57
CA LYS A 17 24.85 23.73 21.97
C LYS A 17 24.42 22.61 21.04
N GLY A 18 24.61 22.81 19.73
CA GLY A 18 24.41 21.81 18.70
C GLY A 18 25.17 20.50 18.84
N LEU A 19 26.34 20.55 19.47
CA LEU A 19 27.18 19.38 19.75
C LEU A 19 26.82 18.69 21.06
N VAL A 20 26.28 19.42 22.03
CA VAL A 20 26.06 18.92 23.41
C VAL A 20 24.67 18.31 23.59
N THR A 21 23.65 18.85 22.93
CA THR A 21 22.27 18.39 23.06
C THR A 21 21.61 18.26 21.69
N SER A 22 20.72 17.27 21.53
CA SER A 22 20.11 16.99 20.23
C SER A 22 19.25 18.15 19.71
N ASN A 23 18.56 18.86 20.60
CA ASN A 23 17.76 20.05 20.28
C ASN A 23 18.57 21.34 20.11
N GLY A 24 19.90 21.28 20.24
CA GLY A 24 20.79 22.40 20.02
C GLY A 24 20.44 23.66 20.83
N ASP A 25 20.47 24.80 20.13
CA ASP A 25 20.12 26.12 20.66
C ASP A 25 18.65 26.43 20.37
N THR A 26 17.77 26.14 21.32
CA THR A 26 16.32 26.28 21.16
C THR A 26 15.82 27.71 20.93
N GLY A 27 16.69 28.73 20.99
CA GLY A 27 16.36 30.11 20.65
C GLY A 27 16.53 30.45 19.16
N HIS A 28 16.91 29.48 18.32
CA HIS A 28 17.17 29.74 16.91
C HIS A 28 15.89 29.84 16.07
N ASP A 29 15.91 30.72 15.06
CA ASP A 29 14.78 30.88 14.15
C ASP A 29 14.59 29.67 13.25
N SER A 30 13.33 29.38 12.91
CA SER A 30 12.95 28.42 11.88
C SER A 30 11.70 28.87 11.12
N ILE A 31 11.42 28.21 10.00
CA ILE A 31 10.27 28.53 9.14
C ILE A 31 9.19 27.45 9.18
N ALA A 32 9.39 26.40 9.97
CA ALA A 32 8.47 25.28 10.09
C ALA A 32 8.06 25.03 11.55
N LEU A 33 6.88 24.47 11.71
CA LEU A 33 6.38 23.93 12.97
C LEU A 33 5.56 22.68 12.66
N ASP A 34 5.21 21.90 13.67
CA ASP A 34 4.09 20.96 13.61
C ASP A 34 3.17 21.16 14.82
N THR A 35 1.91 20.73 14.68
CA THR A 35 0.94 20.82 15.77
C THR A 35 -0.18 19.82 15.58
N ALA A 36 -0.70 19.30 16.68
CA ALA A 36 -1.86 18.42 16.69
C ALA A 36 -3.18 19.17 16.43
N THR A 37 -3.25 20.47 16.71
CA THR A 37 -4.50 21.24 16.64
C THR A 37 -4.91 21.50 15.19
N GLN A 38 -6.18 21.25 14.85
CA GLN A 38 -6.74 21.67 13.56
C GLN A 38 -6.79 23.18 13.45
N LEU A 39 -6.31 23.71 12.33
CA LEU A 39 -6.07 25.14 12.16
C LEU A 39 -7.26 25.88 11.55
N THR A 40 -7.60 27.01 12.16
CA THR A 40 -8.48 28.02 11.57
C THR A 40 -7.69 29.03 10.73
N ALA A 41 -8.40 29.88 9.98
CA ALA A 41 -7.75 30.96 9.22
C ALA A 41 -7.02 31.97 10.12
N GLU A 42 -7.51 32.18 11.35
CA GLU A 42 -6.87 33.05 12.33
C GLU A 42 -5.55 32.45 12.82
N ASP A 43 -5.52 31.14 13.09
CA ASP A 43 -4.30 30.44 13.51
C ASP A 43 -3.23 30.47 12.42
N VAL A 44 -3.61 30.19 11.17
CA VAL A 44 -2.71 30.27 10.02
C VAL A 44 -2.15 31.68 9.88
N LYS A 45 -2.98 32.72 10.04
CA LYS A 45 -2.51 34.11 10.02
C LYS A 45 -1.52 34.38 11.17
N HIS A 46 -1.82 33.93 12.39
CA HIS A 46 -0.91 34.08 13.53
C HIS A 46 0.44 33.42 13.27
N PHE A 47 0.48 32.20 12.74
CA PHE A 47 1.72 31.51 12.40
C PHE A 47 2.51 32.25 11.31
N ARG A 48 1.83 32.79 10.28
CA ARG A 48 2.47 33.63 9.26
C ARG A 48 3.09 34.90 9.84
N ASP A 49 2.36 35.59 10.71
CA ASP A 49 2.85 36.81 11.38
C ASP A 49 4.04 36.52 12.30
N TYR A 50 4.10 35.31 12.87
CA TYR A 50 5.24 34.83 13.66
C TYR A 50 6.47 34.45 12.81
N GLY A 51 6.31 34.31 11.49
CA GLY A 51 7.39 33.99 10.55
C GLY A 51 7.37 32.57 9.99
N PHE A 52 6.40 31.74 10.35
CA PHE A 52 6.27 30.39 9.83
C PHE A 52 5.73 30.37 8.39
N SER A 53 6.13 29.35 7.64
CA SER A 53 5.72 29.15 6.25
C SER A 53 5.41 27.69 5.89
N ILE A 54 5.74 26.75 6.77
CA ILE A 54 5.49 25.33 6.59
C ILE A 54 4.91 24.78 7.90
N VAL A 55 3.85 23.99 7.84
CA VAL A 55 3.27 23.33 9.02
C VAL A 55 3.13 21.82 8.83
N GLY A 56 3.66 21.03 9.77
CA GLY A 56 3.42 19.60 9.87
C GLY A 56 2.03 19.35 10.40
N ARG A 57 1.23 18.55 9.68
CA ARG A 57 -0.14 18.23 10.06
C ARG A 57 -0.42 16.75 9.88
N TYR A 58 -1.28 16.21 10.73
CA TYR A 58 -1.51 14.77 10.80
C TYR A 58 -2.58 14.34 9.82
N LEU A 59 -2.38 13.21 9.14
CA LEU A 59 -3.38 12.66 8.22
C LEU A 59 -4.62 12.18 8.97
N THR A 60 -4.44 11.60 10.16
CA THR A 60 -5.46 10.86 10.89
C THR A 60 -5.44 11.19 12.39
N GLY A 61 -6.37 10.57 13.12
CA GLY A 61 -6.32 10.51 14.58
C GLY A 61 -6.93 11.69 15.34
N THR A 62 -6.87 11.54 16.66
CA THR A 62 -7.32 12.50 17.67
C THR A 62 -6.25 12.64 18.75
N VAL A 63 -6.27 13.74 19.51
CA VAL A 63 -5.33 14.02 20.59
C VAL A 63 -6.06 14.23 21.93
N GLY A 64 -5.36 13.93 23.03
CA GLY A 64 -5.85 14.13 24.38
C GLY A 64 -6.88 13.10 24.84
N THR A 65 -7.23 13.15 26.13
CA THR A 65 -8.22 12.23 26.72
C THR A 65 -9.65 12.51 26.27
N ASP A 66 -9.89 13.69 25.68
CA ASP A 66 -11.17 14.13 25.13
C ASP A 66 -11.29 13.91 23.62
N TYR A 67 -10.31 13.24 22.99
CA TYR A 67 -10.34 12.83 21.58
C TYR A 67 -10.58 14.01 20.62
N LYS A 68 -9.87 15.13 20.82
CA LYS A 68 -9.95 16.27 19.91
C LYS A 68 -9.43 15.88 18.53
N PRO A 69 -10.12 16.25 17.43
CA PRO A 69 -9.64 15.98 16.08
C PRO A 69 -8.23 16.53 15.85
N LYS A 70 -7.33 15.66 15.38
CA LYS A 70 -5.94 15.99 15.04
C LYS A 70 -5.68 15.89 13.54
N ASN A 71 -6.49 15.10 12.84
CA ASN A 71 -6.44 14.82 11.42
C ASN A 71 -6.66 16.06 10.53
N LEU A 72 -6.05 16.07 9.36
CA LEU A 72 -6.29 17.03 8.30
C LEU A 72 -7.70 16.87 7.74
N THR A 73 -8.23 17.97 7.23
CA THR A 73 -9.46 18.01 6.42
C THR A 73 -9.23 18.82 5.16
N SER A 74 -10.02 18.61 4.10
CA SER A 74 -9.93 19.41 2.88
C SER A 74 -10.15 20.91 3.15
N THR A 75 -11.00 21.26 4.12
CA THR A 75 -11.23 22.64 4.58
C THR A 75 -9.98 23.23 5.24
N GLU A 76 -9.32 22.47 6.10
CA GLU A 76 -8.08 22.90 6.75
C GLU A 76 -6.94 23.06 5.73
N ILE A 77 -6.78 22.11 4.81
CA ILE A 77 -5.79 22.19 3.72
C ILE A 77 -5.99 23.48 2.92
N LYS A 78 -7.24 23.78 2.52
CA LYS A 78 -7.57 25.02 1.83
C LYS A 78 -7.19 26.25 2.67
N THR A 79 -7.49 26.22 3.96
CA THR A 79 -7.20 27.31 4.91
C THR A 79 -5.71 27.58 5.02
N ILE A 80 -4.88 26.54 5.14
CA ILE A 80 -3.41 26.63 5.19
C ILE A 80 -2.87 27.24 3.89
N LEU A 81 -3.30 26.70 2.74
CA LEU A 81 -2.82 27.13 1.42
C LEU A 81 -3.24 28.56 1.08
N ASP A 82 -4.50 28.93 1.31
CA ASP A 82 -5.03 30.29 1.11
C ASP A 82 -4.31 31.31 2.01
N GLY A 83 -3.94 30.90 3.23
CA GLY A 83 -3.14 31.71 4.16
C GLY A 83 -1.66 31.84 3.76
N GLY A 84 -1.24 31.23 2.64
CA GLY A 84 0.12 31.31 2.12
C GLY A 84 1.13 30.46 2.88
N MET A 85 0.66 29.47 3.65
CA MET A 85 1.50 28.43 4.24
C MET A 85 1.52 27.19 3.35
N LYS A 86 2.57 26.39 3.51
CA LYS A 86 2.67 25.03 3.00
C LYS A 86 2.48 24.05 4.15
N PHE A 87 2.30 22.77 3.84
CA PHE A 87 2.23 21.74 4.87
C PHE A 87 2.95 20.45 4.47
N PHE A 88 3.27 19.59 5.44
CA PHE A 88 3.72 18.22 5.20
C PHE A 88 2.91 17.24 6.06
N PRO A 89 2.55 16.07 5.52
CA PRO A 89 1.69 15.11 6.22
C PRO A 89 2.48 14.20 7.16
N ILE A 90 1.95 14.01 8.36
CA ILE A 90 2.44 13.11 9.40
C ILE A 90 1.40 12.00 9.61
N TYR A 91 1.84 10.74 9.76
CA TYR A 91 0.98 9.63 10.15
C TYR A 91 1.34 9.14 11.55
N GLU A 92 0.36 9.17 12.46
CA GLU A 92 0.52 8.76 13.86
C GLU A 92 -0.84 8.42 14.50
N ASP A 93 -1.29 7.17 14.34
CA ASP A 93 -2.50 6.62 15.02
C ASP A 93 -2.12 5.69 16.19
N GLY A 94 -0.91 5.87 16.72
CA GLY A 94 -0.28 5.00 17.68
C GLY A 94 1.19 5.37 17.80
N GLY A 95 2.08 4.38 17.82
CA GLY A 95 3.51 4.66 17.72
C GLY A 95 4.17 5.23 18.97
N TYR A 96 3.50 5.17 20.12
CA TYR A 96 4.02 5.61 21.44
C TYR A 96 4.36 4.43 22.38
N VAL A 97 4.31 3.18 21.87
CA VAL A 97 4.75 1.97 22.58
C VAL A 97 5.49 1.01 21.64
N GLU A 98 6.52 0.33 22.13
CA GLU A 98 7.37 -0.54 21.30
C GLU A 98 6.60 -1.66 20.59
N SER A 99 5.62 -2.26 21.26
CA SER A 99 4.82 -3.37 20.71
C SER A 99 3.94 -2.99 19.51
N TYR A 100 3.77 -1.69 19.26
CA TYR A 100 3.09 -1.19 18.07
C TYR A 100 3.87 -1.50 16.79
N PHE A 101 5.21 -1.47 16.87
CA PHE A 101 6.09 -1.51 15.69
C PHE A 101 6.31 -2.94 15.21
N THR A 102 5.35 -3.43 14.42
CA THR A 102 5.41 -4.73 13.75
C THR A 102 5.25 -4.57 12.23
N ALA A 103 5.76 -5.51 11.44
CA ALA A 103 5.57 -5.49 9.99
C ALA A 103 4.09 -5.47 9.58
N SER A 104 3.21 -6.19 10.31
CA SER A 104 1.77 -6.16 10.04
C SER A 104 1.15 -4.80 10.34
N GLN A 105 1.58 -4.13 11.40
CA GLN A 105 1.12 -2.77 11.70
C GLN A 105 1.59 -1.78 10.63
N GLY A 106 2.85 -1.89 10.19
CA GLY A 106 3.38 -1.04 9.11
C GLY A 106 2.61 -1.15 7.79
N GLN A 107 2.13 -2.35 7.44
CA GLN A 107 1.25 -2.53 6.28
C GLN A 107 -0.08 -1.78 6.43
N LYS A 108 -0.73 -1.91 7.59
CA LYS A 108 -2.02 -1.25 7.88
C LYS A 108 -1.88 0.26 7.90
N ASP A 109 -0.81 0.76 8.52
CA ASP A 109 -0.51 2.17 8.62
C ASP A 109 -0.27 2.78 7.25
N ALA A 110 0.54 2.13 6.43
CA ALA A 110 0.79 2.56 5.06
C ALA A 110 -0.51 2.60 4.22
N GLN A 111 -1.34 1.56 4.30
CA GLN A 111 -2.63 1.51 3.59
C GLN A 111 -3.56 2.65 4.02
N THR A 112 -3.63 2.90 5.33
CA THR A 112 -4.45 3.98 5.91
C THR A 112 -3.94 5.34 5.47
N ALA A 113 -2.63 5.58 5.59
CA ALA A 113 -1.99 6.82 5.17
C ALA A 113 -2.20 7.11 3.68
N ILE A 114 -2.02 6.12 2.80
CA ILE A 114 -2.22 6.29 1.35
C ILE A 114 -3.68 6.60 1.06
N LYS A 115 -4.62 5.86 1.65
CA LYS A 115 -6.05 6.11 1.46
C LYS A 115 -6.41 7.54 1.86
N THR A 116 -6.05 7.95 3.08
CA THR A 116 -6.34 9.28 3.59
C THR A 116 -5.69 10.37 2.75
N ALA A 117 -4.45 10.18 2.30
CA ALA A 117 -3.77 11.13 1.43
C ALA A 117 -4.45 11.25 0.05
N LEU A 118 -4.93 10.14 -0.54
CA LEU A 118 -5.70 10.16 -1.80
C LEU A 118 -7.04 10.89 -1.63
N ASP A 119 -7.75 10.63 -0.53
CA ASP A 119 -9.03 11.29 -0.18
C ASP A 119 -8.84 12.81 0.04
N LEU A 120 -7.66 13.22 0.55
CA LEU A 120 -7.29 14.62 0.76
C LEU A 120 -6.66 15.29 -0.48
N GLU A 121 -6.60 14.60 -1.63
CA GLU A 121 -6.05 15.13 -2.89
C GLU A 121 -4.58 15.59 -2.77
N LEU A 122 -3.79 14.86 -1.97
CA LEU A 122 -2.37 15.17 -1.83
C LEU A 122 -1.61 14.85 -3.14
N PRO A 123 -0.71 15.74 -3.61
CA PRO A 123 -0.03 15.53 -4.88
C PRO A 123 0.87 14.28 -4.91
N ALA A 124 1.05 13.73 -6.11
CA ALA A 124 2.04 12.69 -6.36
C ALA A 124 3.45 13.15 -5.94
N GLY A 125 4.21 12.22 -5.36
CA GLY A 125 5.54 12.46 -4.82
C GLY A 125 5.56 13.06 -3.41
N THR A 126 4.40 13.34 -2.80
CA THR A 126 4.29 13.76 -1.40
C THR A 126 4.97 12.75 -0.48
N VAL A 127 5.79 13.26 0.44
CA VAL A 127 6.43 12.47 1.50
C VAL A 127 5.49 12.42 2.69
N ILE A 128 5.16 11.21 3.15
CA ILE A 128 4.38 11.00 4.38
C ILE A 128 5.34 10.55 5.47
N TYR A 129 5.40 11.29 6.58
CA TYR A 129 6.29 10.99 7.70
C TYR A 129 5.56 10.07 8.71
N PHE A 130 5.97 8.80 8.76
CA PHE A 130 5.45 7.82 9.72
C PHE A 130 6.18 7.97 11.05
N ALA A 131 5.42 8.18 12.12
CA ALA A 131 5.98 8.46 13.44
C ALA A 131 6.45 7.20 14.18
N VAL A 132 7.71 7.23 14.61
CA VAL A 132 8.30 6.34 15.62
C VAL A 132 8.54 7.17 16.88
N ASP A 133 7.48 7.47 17.63
CA ASP A 133 7.51 8.34 18.81
C ASP A 133 7.80 7.55 20.10
N VAL A 134 8.87 6.76 20.06
CA VAL A 134 9.37 5.94 21.18
C VAL A 134 10.89 6.01 21.26
N ASP A 135 11.41 6.04 22.49
CA ASP A 135 12.84 5.93 22.76
C ASP A 135 13.35 4.48 22.63
N PHE A 136 13.52 4.02 21.38
CA PHE A 136 14.12 2.72 21.11
C PHE A 136 15.63 2.72 21.41
N GLN A 137 16.07 1.68 22.13
CA GLN A 137 17.49 1.39 22.29
C GLN A 137 18.08 0.86 20.97
N ASP A 138 19.35 1.18 20.70
CA ASP A 138 20.03 0.83 19.45
C ASP A 138 19.90 -0.66 19.07
N GLY A 139 20.00 -1.55 20.06
CA GLY A 139 19.92 -3.00 19.85
C GLY A 139 18.54 -3.51 19.42
N ASP A 140 17.47 -2.74 19.66
CA ASP A 140 16.10 -3.17 19.37
C ASP A 140 15.58 -2.64 18.03
N ILE A 141 16.17 -1.56 17.50
CA ILE A 141 15.72 -0.87 16.27
C ILE A 141 15.69 -1.82 15.07
N ASP A 142 16.77 -2.56 14.83
CA ASP A 142 16.89 -3.46 13.68
C ASP A 142 15.89 -4.62 13.73
N GLY A 143 15.53 -5.08 14.94
CA GLY A 143 14.60 -6.19 15.15
C GLY A 143 13.12 -5.80 15.18
N THR A 144 12.81 -4.51 15.38
CA THR A 144 11.44 -4.02 15.61
C THR A 144 11.05 -2.95 14.60
N VAL A 145 11.70 -1.79 14.67
CA VAL A 145 11.40 -0.61 13.85
C VAL A 145 11.72 -0.83 12.38
N ILE A 146 12.85 -1.46 12.04
CA ILE A 146 13.22 -1.69 10.63
C ILE A 146 12.23 -2.59 9.89
N PRO A 147 11.76 -3.73 10.45
CA PRO A 147 10.67 -4.50 9.86
C PRO A 147 9.38 -3.69 9.62
N TYR A 148 9.01 -2.82 10.55
CA TYR A 148 7.88 -1.89 10.40
C TYR A 148 8.10 -0.92 9.22
N ILE A 149 9.28 -0.28 9.15
CA ILE A 149 9.63 0.66 8.08
C ILE A 149 9.64 -0.02 6.70
N LYS A 150 10.24 -1.21 6.59
CA LYS A 150 10.28 -1.97 5.33
C LYS A 150 8.88 -2.35 4.85
N ALA A 151 8.00 -2.71 5.77
CA ALA A 151 6.60 -2.99 5.46
C ALA A 151 5.89 -1.74 4.90
N ILE A 152 6.14 -0.57 5.48
CA ILE A 152 5.62 0.71 4.97
C ILE A 152 6.16 1.01 3.57
N GLN A 153 7.49 0.93 3.37
CA GLN A 153 8.13 1.17 2.08
C GLN A 153 7.56 0.26 0.98
N ASN A 154 7.35 -1.02 1.28
CA ASN A 154 6.78 -1.98 0.34
C ASN A 154 5.40 -1.53 -0.15
N ILE A 155 4.52 -1.12 0.76
CA ILE A 155 3.17 -0.66 0.40
C ILE A 155 3.21 0.71 -0.30
N LEU A 156 3.99 1.69 0.18
CA LEU A 156 4.07 3.00 -0.45
C LEU A 156 4.70 2.96 -1.84
N SER A 157 5.63 2.03 -2.11
CA SER A 157 6.26 1.85 -3.42
C SER A 157 5.26 1.50 -4.54
N GLN A 158 4.08 1.02 -4.16
CA GLN A 158 2.98 0.69 -5.07
C GLN A 158 1.99 1.86 -5.27
N SER A 159 2.26 3.00 -4.63
CA SER A 159 1.44 4.20 -4.64
C SER A 159 2.18 5.39 -5.27
N ILE A 160 1.52 6.55 -5.32
CA ILE A 160 2.13 7.80 -5.78
C ILE A 160 2.90 8.55 -4.69
N TYR A 161 2.96 8.03 -3.46
CA TYR A 161 3.58 8.71 -2.32
C TYR A 161 4.95 8.15 -1.95
N LYS A 162 5.70 8.90 -1.15
CA LYS A 162 7.03 8.54 -0.65
C LYS A 162 7.02 8.34 0.85
N THR A 163 7.84 7.41 1.33
CA THR A 163 8.03 7.16 2.75
C THR A 163 9.04 8.14 3.35
N GLY A 164 8.62 8.87 4.38
CA GLY A 164 9.49 9.57 5.33
C GLY A 164 9.33 8.98 6.73
N ILE A 165 10.31 9.18 7.60
CA ILE A 165 10.28 8.67 8.98
C ILE A 165 10.45 9.83 9.95
N TYR A 166 9.54 9.91 10.92
CA TYR A 166 9.74 10.69 12.14
C TYR A 166 10.29 9.79 13.25
N GLY A 167 11.31 10.26 13.98
CA GLY A 167 11.86 9.53 15.11
C GLY A 167 13.18 10.11 15.61
N THR A 168 13.80 9.45 16.59
CA THR A 168 15.12 9.86 17.11
C THR A 168 16.20 9.84 16.03
N ARG A 169 17.31 10.54 16.27
CA ARG A 169 18.49 10.48 15.39
C ARG A 169 18.89 9.05 15.06
N ASN A 170 18.94 8.18 16.06
CA ASN A 170 19.32 6.79 15.85
C ASN A 170 18.32 6.03 14.97
N VAL A 171 17.02 6.16 15.23
CA VAL A 171 15.98 5.58 14.37
C VAL A 171 16.12 6.07 12.93
N CYS A 172 16.31 7.37 12.73
CA CYS A 172 16.48 7.94 11.39
C CYS A 172 17.76 7.46 10.68
N LEU A 173 18.88 7.27 11.40
CA LEU A 173 20.12 6.72 10.84
C LEU A 173 19.95 5.26 10.40
N HIS A 174 19.20 4.46 11.16
CA HIS A 174 18.85 3.10 10.76
C HIS A 174 17.89 3.08 9.56
N ALA A 175 16.90 3.97 9.55
CA ALA A 175 15.99 4.17 8.43
C ALA A 175 16.73 4.57 7.12
N GLU A 176 17.71 5.45 7.23
CA GLU A 176 18.58 5.87 6.11
C GLU A 176 19.32 4.68 5.47
N ARG A 177 19.83 3.75 6.29
CA ARG A 177 20.53 2.54 5.80
C ARG A 177 19.63 1.61 4.98
N VAL A 178 18.32 1.63 5.21
CA VAL A 178 17.32 0.87 4.44
C VAL A 178 16.69 1.69 3.31
N GLY A 179 17.30 2.83 2.96
CA GLY A 179 16.94 3.61 1.78
C GLY A 179 15.85 4.65 1.98
N ILE A 180 15.51 5.01 3.24
CA ILE A 180 14.64 6.16 3.49
C ILE A 180 15.38 7.45 3.09
N GLY A 181 14.73 8.27 2.26
CA GLY A 181 15.30 9.50 1.73
C GLY A 181 14.93 10.78 2.48
N PHE A 182 14.03 10.70 3.47
CA PHE A 182 13.51 11.85 4.19
C PHE A 182 13.32 11.52 5.67
N SER A 183 14.03 12.25 6.53
CA SER A 183 13.90 12.13 7.98
C SER A 183 13.33 13.41 8.61
N PHE A 184 12.34 13.24 9.48
CA PHE A 184 11.84 14.27 10.40
C PHE A 184 12.35 13.93 11.81
N VAL A 185 13.38 14.63 12.26
CA VAL A 185 14.15 14.19 13.43
C VAL A 185 13.56 14.76 14.72
N ALA A 186 13.24 13.88 15.68
CA ALA A 186 12.67 14.20 16.99
C ALA A 186 13.75 14.72 17.97
N ASN A 187 14.47 15.77 17.60
CA ASN A 187 15.59 16.30 18.39
C ASN A 187 15.15 16.96 19.70
N MET A 188 13.89 17.40 19.78
CA MET A 188 13.24 17.98 20.96
C MET A 188 13.22 17.01 22.16
N SER A 189 13.13 15.70 21.89
CA SER A 189 13.22 14.63 22.88
C SER A 189 14.67 14.38 23.31
N TYR A 190 15.35 15.41 23.82
CA TYR A 190 16.79 15.39 24.11
C TYR A 190 17.22 14.46 25.25
N GLY A 191 16.27 13.98 26.04
CA GLY A 191 16.49 12.97 27.07
C GLY A 191 16.42 11.52 26.56
N TRP A 192 15.95 11.30 25.34
CA TRP A 192 15.81 9.96 24.75
C TRP A 192 17.18 9.41 24.33
N SER A 193 17.45 8.15 24.69
CA SER A 193 18.68 7.44 24.38
C SER A 193 19.03 7.47 22.88
N GLY A 194 18.03 7.38 21.99
CA GLY A 194 18.22 7.47 20.55
C GLY A 194 18.71 8.83 20.02
N ASN A 195 18.75 9.86 20.87
CA ASN A 195 19.26 11.20 20.55
C ASN A 195 20.63 11.49 21.20
N LEU A 196 21.12 10.61 22.08
CA LEU A 196 22.36 10.82 22.82
C LEU A 196 23.57 10.25 22.07
N GLY A 197 24.43 11.13 21.56
CA GLY A 197 25.69 10.74 20.90
C GLY A 197 25.55 10.30 19.44
N PHE A 198 24.34 10.37 18.87
CA PHE A 198 24.09 10.09 17.46
C PHE A 198 24.21 11.36 16.61
N LYS A 199 24.81 11.24 15.43
CA LYS A 199 24.90 12.32 14.45
C LYS A 199 23.52 12.62 13.86
N MET A 200 23.35 13.82 13.29
CA MET A 200 22.20 14.10 12.43
C MET A 200 22.26 13.18 11.19
N PRO A 201 21.15 12.57 10.75
CA PRO A 201 21.13 11.80 9.51
C PRO A 201 21.29 12.74 8.30
N ASP A 202 21.93 12.28 7.23
CA ASP A 202 22.29 13.17 6.11
C ASP A 202 21.07 13.52 5.25
N ASN A 203 20.02 12.70 5.32
CA ASN A 203 18.72 12.82 4.66
C ASN A 203 17.66 13.62 5.47
N TRP A 204 18.05 14.39 6.49
CA TRP A 204 17.08 15.14 7.29
C TRP A 204 16.36 16.22 6.46
N ALA A 205 15.03 16.19 6.49
CA ALA A 205 14.14 17.18 5.89
C ALA A 205 13.64 18.19 6.92
N PHE A 206 13.30 17.66 8.09
CA PHE A 206 12.76 18.42 9.22
C PHE A 206 13.47 18.00 10.52
N ASP A 207 13.49 18.90 11.50
CA ASP A 207 14.25 18.75 12.75
C ASP A 207 13.45 19.46 13.86
N GLN A 208 12.68 18.70 14.64
CA GLN A 208 11.86 19.23 15.74
C GLN A 208 12.74 19.51 16.95
N PHE A 209 12.70 20.70 17.55
CA PHE A 209 13.68 21.05 18.59
C PHE A 209 13.11 21.76 19.84
N VAL A 210 11.94 22.39 19.80
CA VAL A 210 11.38 23.05 20.98
C VAL A 210 9.85 23.17 20.90
N GLU A 211 9.18 22.96 22.01
CA GLU A 211 7.73 23.14 22.18
C GLU A 211 7.45 24.47 22.88
N TYR A 212 6.46 25.22 22.39
CA TYR A 212 5.88 26.36 23.10
C TYR A 212 4.52 26.77 22.52
N PRO A 213 3.66 27.46 23.28
CA PRO A 213 2.37 27.91 22.76
C PRO A 213 2.48 29.20 21.95
N ILE A 214 1.69 29.29 20.88
CA ILE A 214 1.40 30.51 20.13
C ILE A 214 -0.11 30.75 20.16
N TYR A 215 -0.55 31.86 20.77
CA TYR A 215 -1.97 32.21 20.94
C TYR A 215 -2.84 31.07 21.52
N GLY A 216 -2.27 30.24 22.39
CA GLY A 216 -2.98 29.12 23.05
C GLY A 216 -2.98 27.81 22.26
N ILE A 217 -2.25 27.75 21.14
CA ILE A 217 -1.97 26.52 20.40
C ILE A 217 -0.54 26.08 20.72
N ASP A 218 -0.40 24.91 21.32
CA ASP A 218 0.91 24.27 21.49
C ASP A 218 1.46 23.89 20.11
N ILE A 219 2.67 24.37 19.82
CA ILE A 219 3.40 24.05 18.61
C ILE A 219 4.75 23.45 18.96
N ASP A 220 5.20 22.57 18.08
CA ASP A 220 6.56 22.07 18.07
C ASP A 220 7.31 22.78 16.95
N GLN A 221 8.23 23.66 17.32
CA GLN A 221 9.04 24.37 16.34
C GLN A 221 10.03 23.41 15.69
N THR A 222 10.03 23.46 14.37
CA THR A 222 10.75 22.52 13.51
C THR A 222 11.64 23.29 12.52
N ALA A 223 12.90 22.91 12.40
CA ALA A 223 13.78 23.44 11.37
C ALA A 223 13.58 22.68 10.06
N SER A 224 13.73 23.38 8.92
CA SER A 224 13.68 22.76 7.59
C SER A 224 15.05 22.83 6.93
N SER A 225 15.51 21.72 6.35
CA SER A 225 16.72 21.69 5.52
C SER A 225 16.48 22.21 4.10
N GLY A 226 15.21 22.30 3.69
CA GLY A 226 14.79 22.55 2.31
C GLY A 226 14.79 21.32 1.40
N LEU A 227 15.15 20.13 1.93
CA LEU A 227 15.07 18.87 1.20
C LEU A 227 13.61 18.53 0.84
N ASP A 228 12.71 18.66 1.82
CA ASP A 228 11.28 18.70 1.60
C ASP A 228 10.81 20.15 1.61
N LYS A 229 10.09 20.55 0.56
CA LYS A 229 9.62 21.93 0.36
C LYS A 229 8.20 22.15 0.90
N GLY A 230 7.55 21.10 1.40
CA GLY A 230 6.13 21.09 1.74
C GLY A 230 5.22 21.16 0.51
N ILE A 231 3.97 20.77 0.72
CA ILE A 231 2.88 20.83 -0.23
C ILE A 231 2.41 22.28 -0.35
N SER A 232 2.35 22.79 -1.58
CA SER A 232 1.94 24.17 -1.90
C SER A 232 0.69 24.25 -2.77
N GLY A 233 0.02 23.11 -2.97
CA GLY A 233 -1.21 22.98 -3.73
C GLY A 233 -1.70 21.54 -3.65
N VAL A 234 -3.01 21.34 -3.82
CA VAL A 234 -3.60 20.01 -4.03
C VAL A 234 -3.64 19.71 -5.52
N ALA A 235 -3.55 18.44 -5.87
CA ALA A 235 -3.77 17.97 -7.23
C ALA A 235 -4.98 17.06 -7.18
N GLN A 236 -6.00 17.32 -8.00
CA GLN A 236 -7.16 16.43 -8.04
C GLN A 236 -6.69 15.00 -8.29
N THR A 237 -6.91 14.15 -7.30
CA THR A 237 -6.66 12.72 -7.45
C THR A 237 -7.64 12.21 -8.50
N THR A 238 -7.14 11.77 -9.64
CA THR A 238 -8.03 11.25 -10.68
C THR A 238 -8.49 9.83 -10.30
N PRO A 239 -9.72 9.41 -10.68
CA PRO A 239 -10.19 8.05 -10.44
C PRO A 239 -9.21 6.98 -10.91
N GLU A 240 -8.43 7.24 -11.95
CA GLU A 240 -7.46 6.31 -12.50
C GLU A 240 -6.25 6.09 -11.56
N VAL A 241 -5.82 7.11 -10.83
CA VAL A 241 -4.75 6.98 -9.81
C VAL A 241 -5.22 6.12 -8.64
N GLN A 242 -6.44 6.36 -8.15
CA GLN A 242 -7.03 5.56 -7.07
C GLN A 242 -7.22 4.10 -7.50
N THR A 243 -7.69 3.90 -8.73
CA THR A 243 -7.92 2.58 -9.32
C THR A 243 -6.62 1.82 -9.54
N GLY A 244 -5.56 2.49 -10.02
CA GLY A 244 -4.22 1.88 -10.17
C GLY A 244 -3.59 1.46 -8.85
N TYR A 245 -3.69 2.29 -7.80
CA TYR A 245 -3.23 1.92 -6.46
C TYR A 245 -4.00 0.70 -5.91
N LEU A 246 -5.33 0.72 -6.02
CA LEU A 246 -6.17 -0.38 -5.57
C LEU A 246 -5.87 -1.68 -6.33
N ALA A 247 -5.67 -1.60 -7.65
CA ALA A 247 -5.27 -2.76 -8.45
C ALA A 247 -3.94 -3.37 -7.97
N ASN A 248 -2.94 -2.55 -7.64
CA ASN A 248 -1.68 -3.03 -7.06
C ASN A 248 -1.87 -3.70 -5.70
N GLN A 249 -2.72 -3.14 -4.83
CA GLN A 249 -3.04 -3.75 -3.53
C GLN A 249 -3.71 -5.11 -3.70
N LEU A 250 -4.70 -5.21 -4.60
CA LEU A 250 -5.39 -6.46 -4.89
C LEU A 250 -4.43 -7.50 -5.49
N LEU A 251 -3.54 -7.08 -6.40
CA LEU A 251 -2.52 -7.94 -6.99
C LEU A 251 -1.57 -8.55 -5.95
N SER A 252 -1.22 -7.81 -4.90
CA SER A 252 -0.33 -8.29 -3.85
C SER A 252 -0.86 -9.54 -3.11
N VAL A 253 -2.18 -9.80 -3.20
CA VAL A 253 -2.81 -11.01 -2.63
C VAL A 253 -2.59 -12.25 -3.52
N PHE A 254 -2.19 -12.07 -4.78
CA PHE A 254 -1.91 -13.14 -5.75
C PHE A 254 -0.40 -13.18 -6.06
N PRO A 255 0.42 -13.93 -5.29
CA PRO A 255 1.88 -13.83 -5.37
C PRO A 255 2.47 -14.08 -6.75
N ASP A 256 1.92 -15.03 -7.50
CA ASP A 256 2.36 -15.33 -8.87
C ASP A 256 2.16 -14.13 -9.79
N TYR A 257 0.97 -13.53 -9.76
CA TYR A 257 0.67 -12.33 -10.53
C TYR A 257 1.46 -11.12 -10.04
N HIS A 258 1.65 -10.97 -8.72
CA HIS A 258 2.48 -9.91 -8.16
C HIS A 258 3.94 -10.01 -8.61
N ASN A 259 4.50 -11.22 -8.68
CA ASN A 259 5.87 -11.42 -9.14
C ASN A 259 6.05 -11.12 -10.62
N LEU A 260 5.04 -11.46 -11.44
CA LEU A 260 5.08 -11.23 -12.89
C LEU A 260 4.75 -9.78 -13.27
N PHE A 261 3.87 -9.13 -12.51
CA PHE A 261 3.22 -7.86 -12.90
C PHE A 261 3.28 -6.74 -11.85
N GLY A 262 3.76 -7.00 -10.63
CA GLY A 262 3.69 -6.07 -9.50
C GLY A 262 4.54 -4.80 -9.61
N THR A 263 5.30 -4.64 -10.69
CA THR A 263 6.05 -3.42 -11.02
C THR A 263 5.39 -2.59 -12.13
N ILE A 264 4.21 -2.99 -12.61
CA ILE A 264 3.51 -2.26 -13.65
C ILE A 264 2.98 -0.94 -13.09
N ASN A 265 3.41 0.16 -13.72
CA ASN A 265 2.74 1.43 -13.60
C ASN A 265 1.44 1.37 -14.41
N TRP A 266 0.34 1.08 -13.71
CA TRP A 266 -1.00 1.15 -14.28
C TRP A 266 -1.23 2.55 -14.84
N THR A 267 -1.22 2.65 -16.16
CA THR A 267 -1.55 3.87 -16.88
C THR A 267 -2.72 3.56 -17.79
N VAL A 268 -3.64 4.52 -17.90
CA VAL A 268 -4.90 4.45 -18.65
C VAL A 268 -4.72 4.07 -20.13
N SER A 269 -3.48 4.14 -20.64
CA SER A 269 -3.13 3.85 -22.03
C SER A 269 -2.98 2.37 -22.38
N ALA A 270 -2.93 1.46 -21.40
CA ALA A 270 -2.82 0.02 -21.65
C ALA A 270 -3.56 -0.78 -20.55
N PRO A 271 -4.90 -0.87 -20.63
CA PRO A 271 -5.71 -1.51 -19.60
C PRO A 271 -5.38 -3.00 -19.44
N GLU A 272 -4.83 -3.64 -20.47
CA GLU A 272 -4.39 -5.03 -20.45
C GLU A 272 -2.86 -5.12 -20.58
N GLN A 273 -2.24 -5.99 -19.78
CA GLN A 273 -0.85 -6.41 -19.91
C GLN A 273 -0.81 -7.91 -20.15
N HIS A 274 0.12 -8.34 -21.00
CA HIS A 274 0.30 -9.74 -21.39
C HIS A 274 1.76 -10.15 -21.22
N LEU A 275 1.96 -11.32 -20.62
CA LEU A 275 3.25 -11.99 -20.56
C LEU A 275 3.10 -13.43 -21.04
N SER A 276 3.92 -13.82 -22.02
CA SER A 276 4.00 -15.20 -22.50
C SER A 276 5.23 -15.89 -21.91
N THR A 277 5.04 -17.10 -21.39
CA THR A 277 6.12 -17.99 -20.91
C THR A 277 6.14 -19.25 -21.76
N PRO A 278 7.17 -20.13 -21.67
CA PRO A 278 7.13 -21.39 -22.42
C PRO A 278 5.92 -22.29 -22.12
N ILE A 279 5.31 -22.16 -20.93
CA ILE A 279 4.24 -23.04 -20.47
C ILE A 279 2.85 -22.41 -20.54
N ALA A 280 2.73 -21.09 -20.42
CA ALA A 280 1.46 -20.40 -20.32
C ALA A 280 1.56 -18.91 -20.68
N ASP A 281 0.44 -18.35 -21.10
CA ASP A 281 0.19 -16.92 -21.22
C ASP A 281 -0.54 -16.39 -19.98
N TYR A 282 -0.12 -15.22 -19.53
CA TYR A 282 -0.70 -14.51 -18.40
C TYR A 282 -1.21 -13.15 -18.87
N TYR A 283 -2.44 -12.82 -18.51
CA TYR A 283 -3.07 -11.53 -18.80
C TYR A 283 -3.54 -10.89 -17.51
N ILE A 284 -3.42 -9.57 -17.48
CA ILE A 284 -3.96 -8.76 -16.41
C ILE A 284 -4.65 -7.54 -17.02
N THR A 285 -5.91 -7.32 -16.64
CA THR A 285 -6.73 -6.25 -17.22
C THR A 285 -7.39 -5.41 -16.13
N LEU A 286 -7.25 -4.09 -16.18
CA LEU A 286 -7.91 -3.14 -15.30
C LEU A 286 -8.86 -2.25 -16.10
N GLU A 287 -10.15 -2.34 -15.80
CA GLU A 287 -11.20 -1.53 -16.41
C GLU A 287 -11.93 -0.68 -15.37
N ASP A 288 -12.44 0.48 -15.78
CA ASP A 288 -13.16 1.48 -14.97
C ASP A 288 -14.68 1.22 -14.86
N LYS A 289 -15.09 -0.03 -15.07
CA LYS A 289 -16.49 -0.48 -15.08
C LYS A 289 -16.57 -1.89 -14.52
N TRP A 290 -17.77 -2.30 -14.12
CA TRP A 290 -18.07 -3.71 -13.90
C TRP A 290 -18.36 -4.39 -15.24
N ILE A 291 -17.62 -5.44 -15.53
CA ILE A 291 -17.78 -6.19 -16.77
C ILE A 291 -18.71 -7.37 -16.45
N ALA A 292 -20.02 -7.12 -16.53
CA ALA A 292 -21.01 -8.15 -16.26
C ALA A 292 -21.20 -9.07 -17.48
N THR A 293 -21.03 -10.38 -17.30
CA THR A 293 -22.17 -11.32 -17.29
C THR A 293 -21.77 -12.54 -16.45
N VAL A 294 -22.54 -12.84 -15.39
CA VAL A 294 -22.45 -14.13 -14.70
C VAL A 294 -22.93 -15.18 -15.69
N VAL A 295 -22.09 -16.16 -15.97
CA VAL A 295 -22.44 -17.23 -16.90
C VAL A 295 -22.61 -18.50 -16.06
N ASP A 296 -23.87 -18.82 -15.82
CA ASP A 296 -24.41 -20.01 -15.15
C ASP A 296 -24.02 -20.27 -13.67
N ASP A 297 -24.61 -21.33 -13.13
CA ASP A 297 -24.49 -21.89 -11.78
C ASP A 297 -23.11 -22.51 -11.45
N LYS A 298 -22.11 -22.35 -12.33
CA LYS A 298 -20.79 -22.96 -12.28
C LYS A 298 -19.65 -21.94 -12.21
N THR A 299 -19.95 -20.64 -12.32
CA THR A 299 -19.01 -19.57 -11.94
C THR A 299 -19.07 -19.35 -10.43
N GLY A 300 -17.94 -19.51 -9.74
CA GLY A 300 -17.86 -19.11 -8.34
C GLY A 300 -18.04 -17.60 -8.23
N THR A 301 -19.10 -17.14 -7.56
CA THR A 301 -19.32 -15.73 -7.28
C THR A 301 -19.39 -15.48 -5.78
N LEU A 302 -18.50 -14.64 -5.27
CA LEU A 302 -18.50 -14.18 -3.89
C LEU A 302 -18.89 -12.70 -3.84
N THR A 303 -20.05 -12.41 -3.25
CA THR A 303 -20.51 -11.03 -3.06
C THR A 303 -19.91 -10.43 -1.79
N ILE A 304 -19.40 -9.21 -1.92
CA ILE A 304 -18.83 -8.42 -0.83
C ILE A 304 -19.73 -7.20 -0.62
N GLN A 305 -20.19 -7.02 0.61
CA GLN A 305 -20.94 -5.85 1.03
C GLN A 305 -20.38 -5.35 2.36
N ASP A 306 -20.19 -4.04 2.48
CA ASP A 306 -19.69 -3.37 3.66
C ASP A 306 -18.38 -4.00 4.18
N ALA A 307 -17.43 -4.23 3.26
CA ALA A 307 -16.13 -4.86 3.51
C ALA A 307 -16.21 -6.30 4.05
N LYS A 308 -17.37 -6.96 3.93
CA LYS A 308 -17.62 -8.32 4.44
C LYS A 308 -18.19 -9.22 3.35
N MET A 309 -17.87 -10.50 3.46
CA MET A 309 -18.40 -11.54 2.58
C MET A 309 -19.83 -11.90 3.01
N LEU A 310 -20.81 -11.73 2.13
CA LEU A 310 -22.21 -12.01 2.45
C LEU A 310 -22.58 -13.50 2.32
N ASN A 311 -22.02 -14.18 1.32
CA ASN A 311 -22.45 -15.51 0.87
C ASN A 311 -21.37 -16.60 1.09
N GLN A 312 -20.71 -16.62 2.25
CA GLN A 312 -19.81 -17.72 2.63
C GLN A 312 -20.59 -19.00 2.99
N THR A 313 -21.35 -19.56 2.05
CA THR A 313 -21.91 -20.91 2.24
C THR A 313 -20.87 -21.95 1.84
N ALA A 314 -20.94 -23.13 2.45
CA ALA A 314 -20.06 -24.25 2.10
C ALA A 314 -20.14 -24.63 0.61
N ASP A 315 -21.29 -24.37 -0.03
CA ASP A 315 -21.50 -24.65 -1.45
C ASP A 315 -20.80 -23.64 -2.36
N VAL A 316 -20.79 -22.34 -2.00
CA VAL A 316 -20.03 -21.31 -2.74
C VAL A 316 -18.53 -21.53 -2.57
N MET A 317 -18.08 -21.89 -1.36
CA MET A 317 -16.68 -22.25 -1.13
C MET A 317 -16.30 -23.51 -1.92
N LYS A 318 -17.16 -24.53 -1.99
CA LYS A 318 -16.95 -25.69 -2.87
C LYS A 318 -16.93 -25.34 -4.34
N GLN A 319 -17.73 -24.38 -4.81
CA GLN A 319 -17.68 -23.92 -6.19
C GLN A 319 -16.34 -23.24 -6.51
N PHE A 320 -15.85 -22.39 -5.60
CA PHE A 320 -14.51 -21.80 -5.71
C PHE A 320 -13.43 -22.87 -5.63
N GLU A 321 -13.40 -23.69 -4.58
CA GLU A 321 -12.47 -24.81 -4.44
C GLU A 321 -12.52 -25.76 -5.64
N SER A 322 -13.69 -26.05 -6.20
CA SER A 322 -13.81 -26.88 -7.40
C SER A 322 -13.26 -26.18 -8.64
N ALA A 323 -13.56 -24.89 -8.83
CA ALA A 323 -13.04 -24.09 -9.93
C ALA A 323 -11.53 -23.85 -9.83
N MET A 324 -11.00 -23.88 -8.61
CA MET A 324 -9.64 -23.53 -8.23
C MET A 324 -8.77 -24.71 -7.77
N SER A 325 -9.33 -25.92 -7.71
CA SER A 325 -8.73 -27.16 -7.18
C SER A 325 -7.40 -27.57 -7.84
N SER A 326 -7.09 -26.96 -8.98
CA SER A 326 -5.92 -27.21 -9.80
C SER A 326 -4.73 -26.29 -9.50
N TYR A 327 -4.91 -25.33 -8.59
CA TYR A 327 -3.93 -24.31 -8.25
C TYR A 327 -3.64 -24.41 -6.75
N ASP A 328 -2.37 -24.49 -6.34
CA ASP A 328 -1.99 -24.49 -4.92
C ASP A 328 -2.11 -23.05 -4.38
N ILE A 329 -3.33 -22.62 -4.13
CA ILE A 329 -3.63 -21.21 -3.79
C ILE A 329 -3.39 -20.95 -2.29
N GLY A 330 -2.92 -21.97 -1.55
CA GLY A 330 -2.84 -21.90 -0.10
C GLY A 330 -4.22 -21.64 0.53
N ASP A 331 -4.27 -20.74 1.52
CA ASP A 331 -5.49 -20.40 2.23
C ASP A 331 -6.38 -19.42 1.44
N LEU A 332 -7.22 -19.97 0.55
CA LEU A 332 -8.25 -19.26 -0.21
C LEU A 332 -9.20 -18.44 0.67
N SER A 333 -9.60 -19.00 1.81
CA SER A 333 -10.44 -18.30 2.78
C SER A 333 -9.69 -17.09 3.37
N GLY A 334 -8.42 -17.28 3.71
CA GLY A 334 -7.51 -16.21 4.11
C GLY A 334 -7.31 -15.13 3.05
N ALA A 335 -7.19 -15.51 1.77
CA ALA A 335 -7.09 -14.57 0.66
C ALA A 335 -8.38 -13.75 0.49
N PHE A 336 -9.56 -14.38 0.52
CA PHE A 336 -10.84 -13.67 0.43
C PHE A 336 -11.10 -12.76 1.63
N ASN A 337 -10.73 -13.18 2.84
CA ASN A 337 -10.83 -12.35 4.04
C ASN A 337 -9.88 -11.15 3.99
N LYS A 338 -8.76 -11.23 3.24
CA LYS A 338 -7.88 -10.07 2.97
C LYS A 338 -8.45 -9.16 1.88
N LEU A 339 -9.06 -9.71 0.84
CA LEU A 339 -9.61 -8.97 -0.30
C LEU A 339 -10.90 -8.20 0.05
N ALA A 340 -11.78 -8.78 0.87
CA ALA A 340 -13.06 -8.17 1.22
C ALA A 340 -12.96 -6.72 1.75
N PRO A 341 -12.09 -6.42 2.73
CA PRO A 341 -11.91 -5.04 3.19
C PRO A 341 -11.23 -4.11 2.18
N MET A 342 -10.47 -4.63 1.21
CA MET A 342 -9.90 -3.82 0.13
C MET A 342 -10.95 -3.42 -0.92
N ILE A 343 -11.91 -4.31 -1.17
CA ILE A 343 -12.95 -4.15 -2.20
C ILE A 343 -14.10 -3.27 -1.72
N GLY A 344 -14.43 -3.31 -0.42
CA GLY A 344 -15.55 -2.56 0.14
C GLY A 344 -16.90 -3.13 -0.29
N ASN A 345 -17.40 -2.70 -1.45
CA ASN A 345 -18.61 -3.23 -2.08
C ASN A 345 -18.27 -3.77 -3.47
N GLY A 346 -18.65 -5.01 -3.77
CA GLY A 346 -18.29 -5.62 -5.03
C GLY A 346 -18.48 -7.12 -5.09
N ALA A 347 -17.73 -7.76 -5.99
CA ALA A 347 -17.77 -9.20 -6.17
C ALA A 347 -16.43 -9.77 -6.64
N ILE A 348 -16.10 -10.98 -6.18
CA ILE A 348 -15.04 -11.78 -6.77
C ILE A 348 -15.70 -12.88 -7.60
N LYS A 349 -15.31 -13.00 -8.86
CA LYS A 349 -15.76 -14.03 -9.80
C LYS A 349 -14.56 -14.86 -10.23
N ALA A 350 -14.70 -16.17 -10.23
CA ALA A 350 -13.64 -17.05 -10.71
C ALA A 350 -14.19 -18.27 -11.45
N GLY A 351 -13.45 -18.74 -12.45
CA GLY A 351 -13.88 -19.85 -13.29
C GLY A 351 -12.96 -20.07 -14.49
N LEU A 352 -13.33 -21.05 -15.31
CA LEU A 352 -12.61 -21.36 -16.54
C LEU A 352 -12.94 -20.35 -17.64
N ALA A 353 -11.94 -20.07 -18.46
CA ALA A 353 -12.05 -19.16 -19.60
C ALA A 353 -11.36 -19.76 -20.84
N ILE A 354 -11.76 -19.27 -22.01
CA ILE A 354 -11.14 -19.63 -23.30
C ILE A 354 -10.69 -18.34 -23.97
N ARG A 355 -9.45 -18.33 -24.47
CA ARG A 355 -8.87 -17.21 -25.23
C ARG A 355 -7.91 -17.75 -26.28
N ASP A 356 -8.01 -17.26 -27.51
CA ASP A 356 -7.15 -17.66 -28.63
C ASP A 356 -7.02 -19.18 -28.82
N GLY A 357 -8.10 -19.90 -28.49
CA GLY A 357 -8.16 -21.35 -28.57
C GLY A 357 -7.35 -22.08 -27.51
N MET A 358 -6.95 -21.41 -26.42
CA MET A 358 -6.40 -21.96 -25.19
C MET A 358 -7.46 -22.02 -24.09
N VAL A 359 -7.44 -23.08 -23.28
CA VAL A 359 -8.24 -23.18 -22.05
C VAL A 359 -7.40 -22.64 -20.90
N GLY A 360 -8.01 -21.79 -20.09
CA GLY A 360 -7.37 -21.11 -18.98
C GLY A 360 -8.29 -20.91 -17.80
N PHE A 361 -7.76 -20.19 -16.83
CA PHE A 361 -8.45 -19.79 -15.61
C PHE A 361 -8.53 -18.26 -15.54
N LYS A 362 -9.66 -17.73 -15.09
CA LYS A 362 -9.95 -16.31 -15.00
C LYS A 362 -10.48 -15.97 -13.62
N ILE A 363 -9.92 -14.93 -13.01
CA ILE A 363 -10.43 -14.27 -11.81
C ILE A 363 -10.80 -12.84 -12.20
N ALA A 364 -11.99 -12.37 -11.82
CA ALA A 364 -12.39 -10.97 -11.94
C ALA A 364 -12.77 -10.45 -10.56
N ILE A 365 -12.15 -9.34 -10.15
CA ILE A 365 -12.41 -8.64 -8.91
C ILE A 365 -13.07 -7.32 -9.24
N GLU A 366 -14.35 -7.23 -8.92
CA GLU A 366 -15.18 -6.05 -9.13
C GLU A 366 -15.31 -5.31 -7.81
N GLY A 367 -15.16 -3.99 -7.85
CA GLY A 367 -15.38 -3.16 -6.68
C GLY A 367 -15.82 -1.75 -7.04
N SER A 368 -16.18 -0.98 -6.02
CA SER A 368 -16.35 0.46 -6.14
C SER A 368 -15.67 1.20 -4.98
N PHE A 369 -15.27 2.43 -5.25
CA PHE A 369 -14.76 3.35 -4.25
C PHE A 369 -15.48 4.69 -4.39
N GLU A 370 -15.69 5.37 -3.28
CA GLU A 370 -16.13 6.76 -3.32
C GLU A 370 -14.91 7.67 -3.39
N SER A 371 -14.86 8.48 -4.44
CA SER A 371 -13.94 9.60 -4.55
C SER A 371 -14.68 10.86 -4.15
N SER A 372 -14.49 11.30 -2.91
CA SER A 372 -15.07 12.51 -2.36
C SER A 372 -14.14 13.69 -2.59
N THR A 373 -14.48 14.54 -3.55
CA THR A 373 -13.88 15.87 -3.68
C THR A 373 -14.58 16.85 -2.72
N SER A 374 -13.96 18.01 -2.47
CA SER A 374 -14.58 19.10 -1.69
C SER A 374 -15.95 19.60 -2.20
N SER A 375 -16.32 19.27 -3.45
CA SER A 375 -17.57 19.72 -4.10
C SER A 375 -18.51 18.61 -4.59
N SER A 376 -18.09 17.35 -4.60
CA SER A 376 -18.89 16.21 -5.09
C SER A 376 -18.30 14.86 -4.69
N SER A 377 -19.14 13.87 -4.36
CA SER A 377 -18.74 12.47 -4.35
C SER A 377 -19.01 11.83 -5.70
N VAL A 378 -18.01 11.15 -6.25
CA VAL A 378 -18.12 10.35 -7.46
C VAL A 378 -17.80 8.92 -7.09
N GLU A 379 -18.73 8.00 -7.37
CA GLU A 379 -18.45 6.56 -7.27
C GLU A 379 -17.59 6.14 -8.46
N GLY A 380 -16.35 5.74 -8.20
CA GLY A 380 -15.51 5.04 -9.15
C GLY A 380 -15.80 3.54 -9.10
N LYS A 381 -15.94 2.90 -10.26
CA LYS A 381 -16.09 1.44 -10.37
C LYS A 381 -14.86 0.87 -11.05
N TYR A 382 -14.48 -0.35 -10.69
CA TYR A 382 -13.38 -1.01 -11.36
C TYR A 382 -13.63 -2.51 -11.48
N THR A 383 -12.98 -3.13 -12.47
CA THR A 383 -12.76 -4.57 -12.53
C THR A 383 -11.28 -4.84 -12.77
N LEU A 384 -10.64 -5.58 -11.85
CA LEU A 384 -9.32 -6.18 -12.05
C LEU A 384 -9.50 -7.64 -12.46
N THR A 385 -9.05 -7.97 -13.67
CA THR A 385 -9.11 -9.33 -14.22
C THR A 385 -7.71 -9.93 -14.28
N LEU A 386 -7.58 -11.17 -13.82
CA LEU A 386 -6.37 -11.99 -13.87
C LEU A 386 -6.69 -13.23 -14.71
N GLU A 387 -5.94 -13.50 -15.77
CA GLU A 387 -6.16 -14.67 -16.63
C GLU A 387 -4.85 -15.45 -16.88
N THR A 388 -4.91 -16.78 -16.76
CA THR A 388 -3.81 -17.70 -17.10
C THR A 388 -4.30 -18.69 -18.14
N TYR A 389 -3.60 -18.81 -19.26
CA TYR A 389 -3.91 -19.76 -20.34
C TYR A 389 -2.72 -20.67 -20.61
N ILE A 390 -2.89 -21.99 -20.46
CA ILE A 390 -1.79 -22.94 -20.68
C ILE A 390 -1.64 -23.23 -22.16
N HIS A 391 -0.40 -23.28 -22.64
CA HIS A 391 -0.11 -23.66 -24.01
C HIS A 391 -0.56 -25.09 -24.30
N ARG A 392 -1.25 -25.28 -25.43
CA ARG A 392 -1.93 -26.54 -25.76
C ARG A 392 -1.00 -27.75 -25.82
N ASP A 393 0.26 -27.56 -26.19
CA ASP A 393 1.28 -28.60 -26.25
C ASP A 393 1.72 -29.11 -24.88
N GLN A 394 1.45 -28.36 -23.81
CA GLN A 394 1.71 -28.74 -22.43
C GLN A 394 0.57 -29.58 -21.82
N VAL A 395 -0.58 -29.67 -22.49
CA VAL A 395 -1.75 -30.42 -22.03
C VAL A 395 -1.93 -31.69 -22.86
N PRO A 396 -2.03 -32.89 -22.24
CA PRO A 396 -2.31 -34.12 -22.97
C PRO A 396 -3.56 -33.99 -23.84
N LYS A 397 -3.50 -34.44 -25.11
CA LYS A 397 -4.58 -34.22 -26.09
C LYS A 397 -5.94 -34.81 -25.67
N ASN A 398 -5.91 -35.98 -25.05
CA ASN A 398 -7.08 -36.62 -24.46
C ASN A 398 -7.70 -35.80 -23.32
N ALA A 399 -6.91 -34.92 -22.72
CA ALA A 399 -7.35 -34.03 -21.66
C ALA A 399 -7.93 -32.70 -22.14
N TYR A 400 -7.50 -32.27 -23.31
CA TYR A 400 -7.80 -30.96 -23.88
C TYR A 400 -9.08 -30.95 -24.75
N ASP A 401 -9.19 -31.91 -25.66
CA ASP A 401 -10.24 -31.96 -26.67
C ASP A 401 -11.70 -31.98 -26.12
N PRO A 402 -12.00 -32.56 -24.94
CA PRO A 402 -13.35 -32.51 -24.34
C PRO A 402 -13.77 -31.13 -23.82
N VAL A 403 -12.81 -30.31 -23.38
CA VAL A 403 -13.04 -28.98 -22.79
C VAL A 403 -13.15 -27.89 -23.86
N TYR A 404 -12.53 -28.14 -25.01
CA TYR A 404 -12.33 -27.22 -26.11
C TYR A 404 -13.52 -27.08 -27.08
N GLN A 405 -14.74 -27.53 -26.75
CA GLN A 405 -15.87 -27.39 -27.68
C GLN A 405 -16.04 -25.90 -28.06
N PRO A 406 -15.89 -25.53 -29.34
CA PRO A 406 -15.48 -24.19 -29.74
C PRO A 406 -16.59 -23.18 -29.50
N VAL A 407 -16.39 -22.29 -28.54
CA VAL A 407 -17.16 -21.06 -28.42
C VAL A 407 -16.63 -20.12 -29.49
N THR A 408 -17.48 -19.76 -30.46
CA THR A 408 -17.15 -18.95 -31.64
C THR A 408 -16.91 -17.47 -31.33
N GLU A 409 -16.84 -17.07 -30.05
CA GLU A 409 -16.68 -15.67 -29.68
C GLU A 409 -15.23 -15.33 -29.33
N PRO A 410 -14.66 -14.27 -29.93
CA PRO A 410 -13.27 -13.87 -29.72
C PRO A 410 -13.01 -13.12 -28.40
N ASN A 411 -13.96 -13.12 -27.46
CA ASN A 411 -13.86 -12.42 -26.18
C ASN A 411 -13.90 -13.41 -25.01
N PRO A 412 -13.09 -13.22 -23.94
CA PRO A 412 -13.06 -14.12 -22.80
C PRO A 412 -14.30 -13.93 -21.92
N VAL A 413 -15.36 -14.67 -22.24
CA VAL A 413 -16.54 -14.88 -21.40
C VAL A 413 -16.29 -16.16 -20.58
N PHE A 414 -16.69 -16.19 -19.29
CA PHE A 414 -16.61 -17.43 -18.50
C PHE A 414 -17.28 -18.57 -19.28
N ALA A 415 -16.54 -19.66 -19.53
CA ALA A 415 -17.00 -20.73 -20.40
C ALA A 415 -18.03 -21.59 -19.66
N VAL A 416 -19.21 -21.73 -20.26
CA VAL A 416 -20.38 -22.43 -19.70
C VAL A 416 -20.25 -23.93 -19.92
N ASP A 417 -20.57 -24.68 -18.85
CA ASP A 417 -20.73 -26.14 -18.75
C ASP A 417 -19.59 -26.99 -18.15
N LEU A 418 -19.28 -26.77 -16.85
CA LEU A 418 -18.36 -27.61 -16.03
C LEU A 418 -18.76 -29.09 -15.87
N GLY A 419 -19.98 -29.51 -16.24
CA GLY A 419 -20.42 -30.91 -16.12
C GLY A 419 -19.57 -31.91 -16.93
N LYS A 420 -18.78 -31.40 -17.90
CA LYS A 420 -17.86 -32.17 -18.73
C LYS A 420 -16.38 -31.77 -18.59
N VAL A 421 -16.08 -30.69 -17.87
CA VAL A 421 -14.75 -30.05 -17.87
C VAL A 421 -13.93 -30.36 -16.61
N ALA A 422 -14.59 -30.66 -15.50
CA ALA A 422 -13.96 -30.77 -14.18
C ALA A 422 -12.92 -31.92 -14.06
N THR A 423 -12.99 -32.96 -14.90
CA THR A 423 -12.16 -34.17 -14.72
C THR A 423 -10.79 -34.08 -15.41
N THR A 424 -10.55 -33.07 -16.25
CA THR A 424 -9.52 -33.21 -17.29
C THR A 424 -8.46 -32.11 -17.34
N VAL A 425 -8.78 -30.89 -16.91
CA VAL A 425 -7.82 -29.77 -16.81
C VAL A 425 -6.82 -29.97 -15.64
N VAL A 426 -7.15 -30.84 -14.68
CA VAL A 426 -6.37 -31.15 -13.47
C VAL A 426 -4.94 -31.66 -13.77
N ILE A 427 -4.70 -32.25 -14.93
CA ILE A 427 -3.41 -32.91 -15.24
C ILE A 427 -2.34 -31.91 -15.75
N GLY A 428 -2.74 -30.79 -16.37
CA GLY A 428 -1.79 -29.81 -16.93
C GLY A 428 -1.23 -28.83 -15.89
N LEU A 429 -2.03 -28.45 -14.90
CA LEU A 429 -1.68 -27.39 -13.93
C LEU A 429 -0.73 -27.84 -12.81
N LEU A 430 -0.73 -29.14 -12.47
CA LEU A 430 0.22 -29.75 -11.52
C LEU A 430 1.69 -29.65 -11.98
N VAL A 431 1.95 -29.42 -13.27
CA VAL A 431 3.31 -29.28 -13.82
C VAL A 431 3.90 -27.90 -13.53
N SER A 432 3.09 -26.87 -13.25
CA SER A 432 3.55 -25.49 -13.05
C SER A 432 3.93 -25.15 -11.59
N SER A 433 3.36 -25.84 -10.59
CA SER A 433 3.62 -25.57 -9.17
C SER A 433 4.85 -26.29 -8.60
N MET A 434 5.52 -27.13 -9.39
CA MET A 434 6.76 -27.81 -8.99
C MET A 434 7.92 -27.48 -9.92
N LEU A 435 8.41 -26.24 -9.85
CA LEU A 435 9.77 -25.91 -10.24
C LEU A 435 10.41 -24.99 -9.20
N PRO A 436 11.10 -25.53 -8.18
CA PRO A 436 12.40 -25.03 -7.84
C PRO A 436 13.42 -25.55 -8.86
N GLU A 437 14.45 -24.75 -9.09
CA GLU A 437 15.65 -25.10 -9.82
C GLU A 437 16.14 -26.54 -9.52
N VAL A 438 16.68 -27.22 -10.54
CA VAL A 438 17.44 -28.49 -10.51
C VAL A 438 16.66 -29.81 -10.76
N GLY A 439 16.88 -30.36 -11.96
CA GLY A 439 17.08 -31.82 -12.16
C GLY A 439 15.85 -32.72 -12.26
N GLY A 440 15.25 -32.80 -13.46
CA GLY A 440 14.16 -33.73 -13.77
C GLY A 440 14.56 -35.22 -13.71
N GLY A 441 13.67 -36.03 -13.14
CA GLY A 441 13.74 -37.50 -13.23
C GLY A 441 12.92 -38.24 -12.17
N ALA A 442 12.90 -37.77 -10.93
CA ALA A 442 12.24 -38.48 -9.82
C ALA A 442 10.76 -38.11 -9.61
N ALA A 443 10.35 -36.87 -9.92
CA ALA A 443 8.98 -36.38 -9.70
C ALA A 443 7.91 -37.01 -10.60
N LEU A 444 8.30 -37.55 -11.76
CA LEU A 444 7.37 -38.16 -12.73
C LEU A 444 6.82 -39.53 -12.27
N VAL A 445 7.51 -40.22 -11.37
CA VAL A 445 7.11 -41.56 -10.89
C VAL A 445 6.07 -41.46 -9.75
N GLU A 446 6.13 -40.42 -8.92
CA GLU A 446 5.10 -40.16 -7.91
C GLU A 446 3.79 -39.66 -8.53
N LEU A 447 3.86 -38.85 -9.60
CA LEU A 447 2.70 -38.38 -10.36
C LEU A 447 1.84 -39.54 -10.89
N PHE A 448 2.47 -40.62 -11.36
CA PHE A 448 1.76 -41.80 -11.86
C PHE A 448 1.06 -42.62 -10.75
N ASN A 449 1.58 -42.59 -9.52
CA ASN A 449 1.00 -43.32 -8.39
C ASN A 449 -0.18 -42.58 -7.74
N VAL A 450 -0.15 -41.25 -7.71
CA VAL A 450 -1.27 -40.42 -7.23
C VAL A 450 -2.47 -40.54 -8.17
N VAL A 451 -2.24 -40.55 -9.48
CA VAL A 451 -3.28 -40.75 -10.50
C VAL A 451 -3.94 -42.13 -10.34
N LYS A 452 -3.19 -43.19 -10.04
CA LYS A 452 -3.74 -44.54 -9.82
C LYS A 452 -4.70 -44.64 -8.63
N THR A 453 -4.46 -43.87 -7.57
CA THR A 453 -5.25 -43.90 -6.34
C THR A 453 -6.59 -43.17 -6.50
N ILE A 454 -6.62 -42.11 -7.32
CA ILE A 454 -7.85 -41.34 -7.62
C ILE A 454 -8.83 -42.16 -8.47
N PHE A 455 -8.34 -43.06 -9.34
CA PHE A 455 -9.18 -43.92 -10.18
C PHE A 455 -9.65 -45.23 -9.51
N ALA A 456 -9.36 -45.45 -8.23
CA ALA A 456 -9.82 -46.64 -7.50
C ALA A 456 -11.14 -46.45 -6.74
N VAL A 457 -11.71 -45.22 -6.72
CA VAL A 457 -12.90 -44.86 -5.90
C VAL A 457 -13.97 -44.10 -6.70
N ALA A 458 -13.90 -44.10 -8.04
CA ALA A 458 -14.95 -43.55 -8.92
C ALA A 458 -15.62 -44.65 -9.75
#